data_AF-A0A1F7J6K8-F1
#
_entry.id   AF-A0A1F7J6K8-F1
#
_cell.length_a   1.000
_cell.length_b   1.000
_cell.length_c   1.000
_cell.angle_alpha   90.00
_cell.angle_beta   90.00
_cell.angle_gamma   90.00
#
_symmetry.space_group_name_H-M   'P 1'
#
loop_
_entity.id
_entity.type
_entity.pdbx_description
1 polymer ?
#
loop_
_entity_poly.entity_id
_entity_poly.type
_entity_poly.pdbx_seq_one_letter_code
_entity_poly.pdbx_strand_id
1 'polypeptide(L)'
;MKLIAGLGNPGKKYEKNRHNAGFMLCDYILEQLELSPDNLKFNEKLKSALFKFGGNKKDYLFIEPQTYMNRSGDAVKAVLDYYKSPIGDLLVLYDDLDIRLGDFKIQVGTGPQLHNGVISLEQALGSRNFTHVRIGVDNRVKNPPVGGQIDGETYVLQDFTSKEKEELMGKVFPRIFESLSF
;
A
#
# COMPACT_ATOMS: atom_id res chain seq x y z
N MET A 1 -0.72 16.99 -9.00
CA MET A 1 -0.87 15.58 -9.43
C MET A 1 -0.82 14.75 -8.16
N LYS A 2 -1.76 13.85 -7.92
CA LYS A 2 -1.73 12.97 -6.74
C LYS A 2 -0.93 11.71 -7.06
N LEU A 3 -0.06 11.31 -6.14
CA LEU A 3 0.77 10.10 -6.28
C LEU A 3 0.23 9.05 -5.32
N ILE A 4 -0.10 7.87 -5.83
CA ILE A 4 -0.68 6.78 -5.06
C ILE A 4 0.31 5.63 -5.09
N ALA A 5 1.00 5.44 -3.97
CA ALA A 5 1.98 4.37 -3.81
C ALA A 5 1.37 3.21 -3.04
N GLY A 6 1.06 2.11 -3.72
CA GLY A 6 0.78 0.83 -3.07
C GLY A 6 2.09 0.22 -2.60
N LEU A 7 2.17 -0.25 -1.36
CA LEU A 7 3.33 -1.00 -0.87
C LEU A 7 3.07 -2.51 -0.95
N GLY A 8 4.13 -3.26 -1.24
CA GLY A 8 4.11 -4.71 -1.42
C GLY A 8 5.49 -5.24 -1.81
N ASN A 9 5.62 -6.56 -1.88
CA ASN A 9 6.78 -7.23 -2.45
C ASN A 9 6.48 -7.72 -3.88
N PRO A 10 7.43 -7.60 -4.83
CA PRO A 10 7.25 -8.04 -6.20
C PRO A 10 7.38 -9.57 -6.34
N GLY A 11 6.55 -10.15 -7.20
CA GLY A 11 6.63 -11.55 -7.62
C GLY A 11 5.45 -12.41 -7.14
N LYS A 12 5.13 -13.45 -7.91
CA LYS A 12 3.90 -14.25 -7.79
C LYS A 12 3.62 -14.84 -6.40
N LYS A 13 4.68 -15.19 -5.66
CA LYS A 13 4.55 -15.74 -4.29
C LYS A 13 4.13 -14.71 -3.24
N TYR A 14 4.11 -13.42 -3.58
CA TYR A 14 3.76 -12.34 -2.67
C TYR A 14 2.38 -11.71 -2.96
N GLU A 15 1.76 -12.03 -4.09
CA GLU A 15 0.55 -11.37 -4.59
C GLU A 15 -0.66 -11.45 -3.63
N LYS A 16 -0.69 -12.46 -2.76
CA LYS A 16 -1.86 -12.74 -1.90
C LYS A 16 -1.58 -12.51 -0.41
N ASN A 17 -0.37 -12.04 -0.11
CA ASN A 17 0.16 -11.95 1.24
C ASN A 17 -0.43 -10.72 1.88
N ARG A 18 -0.58 -10.75 3.21
CA ARG A 18 -1.04 -9.59 3.98
C ARG A 18 -0.19 -8.36 3.70
N HIS A 19 1.11 -8.53 3.50
CA HIS A 19 2.04 -7.46 3.20
C HIS A 19 1.89 -6.81 1.81
N ASN A 20 1.08 -7.41 0.94
CA ASN A 20 0.78 -6.88 -0.39
C ASN A 20 -0.60 -6.19 -0.44
N ALA A 21 -1.25 -5.96 0.70
CA ALA A 21 -2.54 -5.26 0.74
C ALA A 21 -2.51 -3.88 0.07
N GLY A 22 -1.36 -3.20 0.09
CA GLY A 22 -1.16 -1.93 -0.61
C GLY A 22 -1.23 -2.04 -2.13
N PHE A 23 -0.57 -3.04 -2.73
CA PHE A 23 -0.70 -3.37 -4.16
C PHE A 23 -2.14 -3.81 -4.48
N MET A 24 -2.71 -4.70 -3.68
CA MET A 24 -4.08 -5.18 -3.89
C MET A 24 -5.11 -4.05 -3.89
N LEU A 25 -4.94 -3.05 -3.01
CA LEU A 25 -5.81 -1.86 -3.01
C LEU A 25 -5.54 -0.97 -4.22
N CYS A 26 -4.29 -0.83 -4.66
CA CYS A 26 -3.92 -0.10 -5.88
C CYS A 26 -4.62 -0.69 -7.10
N ASP A 27 -4.53 -2.02 -7.28
CA ASP A 27 -5.21 -2.77 -8.34
C ASP A 27 -6.72 -2.58 -8.27
N TYR A 28 -7.31 -2.71 -7.07
CA TYR A 28 -8.74 -2.50 -6.86
C TYR A 28 -9.18 -1.09 -7.28
N ILE A 29 -8.43 -0.05 -6.91
CA ILE A 29 -8.74 1.33 -7.30
C ILE A 29 -8.71 1.48 -8.82
N LEU A 30 -7.72 0.90 -9.50
CA LEU A 30 -7.65 0.94 -10.97
C LEU A 30 -8.89 0.29 -11.59
N GLU A 31 -9.28 -0.90 -11.11
CA GLU A 31 -10.46 -1.60 -11.59
C GLU A 31 -11.76 -0.80 -11.36
N GLN A 32 -11.92 -0.16 -10.19
CA GLN A 32 -13.09 0.71 -9.91
C GLN A 32 -13.14 1.96 -10.81
N LEU A 33 -12.00 2.37 -11.36
CA LEU A 33 -11.91 3.46 -12.33
C LEU A 33 -12.04 3.00 -13.78
N GLU A 34 -12.45 1.75 -14.02
CA GLU A 34 -12.53 1.11 -15.34
C GLU A 34 -11.15 1.04 -16.06
N LEU A 35 -10.07 0.99 -15.28
CA LEU A 35 -8.69 0.87 -15.75
C LEU A 35 -8.16 -0.53 -15.43
N SER A 36 -7.25 -1.04 -16.25
CA SER A 36 -6.59 -2.32 -15.98
C SER A 36 -5.30 -2.12 -15.16
N PRO A 37 -5.07 -2.94 -14.10
CA PRO A 37 -3.76 -3.08 -13.46
C PRO A 37 -2.61 -3.36 -14.44
N ASP A 38 -2.88 -4.04 -15.57
CA ASP A 38 -1.87 -4.31 -16.61
C ASP A 38 -1.32 -3.03 -17.27
N ASN A 39 -1.96 -1.88 -17.05
CA ASN A 39 -1.46 -0.59 -17.49
C ASN A 39 -0.23 -0.13 -16.69
N LEU A 40 0.01 -0.67 -15.50
CA LEU A 40 1.23 -0.44 -14.73
C LEU A 40 2.42 -0.99 -15.50
N LYS A 41 3.29 -0.09 -15.99
CA LYS A 41 4.50 -0.46 -16.74
C LYS A 41 5.73 -0.26 -15.88
N PHE A 42 6.56 -1.29 -15.81
CA PHE A 42 7.82 -1.22 -15.08
C PHE A 42 8.77 -0.20 -15.72
N ASN A 43 9.28 0.71 -14.88
CA ASN A 43 10.34 1.64 -15.23
C ASN A 43 11.57 1.31 -14.39
N GLU A 44 12.62 0.82 -15.05
CA GLU A 44 13.86 0.39 -14.39
C GLU A 44 14.54 1.52 -13.59
N LYS A 45 14.59 2.74 -14.13
CA LYS A 45 15.23 3.88 -13.46
C LYS A 45 14.51 4.30 -12.20
N LEU A 46 13.17 4.17 -12.20
CA LEU A 46 12.31 4.52 -11.07
C LEU A 46 11.99 3.32 -10.17
N LYS A 47 12.49 2.13 -10.52
CA LYS A 47 12.32 0.87 -9.77
C LYS A 47 10.87 0.59 -9.38
N SER A 48 9.93 1.00 -10.23
CA SER A 48 8.50 0.97 -9.93
C SER A 48 7.72 0.61 -11.19
N ALA A 49 6.62 -0.11 -11.02
CA ALA A 49 5.57 -0.17 -12.03
C ALA A 49 4.70 1.08 -11.88
N LEU A 50 4.45 1.77 -12.99
CA LEU A 50 3.84 3.10 -13.00
C LEU A 50 2.70 3.17 -14.00
N PHE A 51 1.64 3.87 -13.63
CA PHE A 51 0.58 4.23 -14.53
C PHE A 51 0.05 5.62 -14.22
N LYS A 52 0.04 6.49 -15.24
CA LYS A 52 -0.49 7.84 -15.13
C LYS A 52 -1.89 7.88 -15.74
N PHE A 53 -2.85 8.42 -14.99
CA PHE A 53 -4.24 8.57 -15.38
C PHE A 53 -4.74 9.99 -15.07
N GLY A 54 -5.68 10.51 -15.87
CA GLY A 54 -6.28 11.83 -15.67
C GLY A 54 -6.08 12.81 -16.85
N GLY A 55 -6.40 14.09 -16.60
CA GLY A 55 -6.33 15.18 -17.58
C GLY A 55 -6.36 16.57 -16.91
N ASN A 56 -6.57 17.64 -17.68
CA ASN A 56 -6.35 19.07 -17.36
C ASN A 56 -6.76 19.62 -15.95
N LYS A 57 -7.54 18.91 -15.14
CA LYS A 57 -7.96 19.33 -13.78
C LYS A 57 -7.44 18.45 -12.63
N LYS A 58 -7.16 17.16 -12.84
CA LYS A 58 -6.57 16.24 -11.85
C LYS A 58 -5.81 15.11 -12.56
N ASP A 59 -4.51 15.06 -12.33
CA ASP A 59 -3.65 13.96 -12.73
C ASP A 59 -3.36 13.06 -11.53
N TYR A 60 -3.41 11.74 -11.74
CA TYR A 60 -3.04 10.69 -10.80
C TYR A 60 -1.86 9.89 -11.35
N LEU A 61 -0.94 9.51 -10.48
CA LEU A 61 0.15 8.58 -10.78
C LEU A 61 0.12 7.44 -9.79
N PHE A 62 -0.21 6.24 -10.27
CA PHE A 62 -0.15 5.00 -9.53
C PHE A 62 1.28 4.45 -9.56
N ILE A 63 1.75 3.97 -8.41
CA ILE A 63 3.12 3.57 -8.16
C ILE A 63 3.11 2.25 -7.37
N GLU A 64 3.72 1.23 -7.94
CA GLU A 64 4.03 -0.01 -7.24
C GLU A 64 5.54 -0.24 -7.24
N PRO A 65 6.24 0.06 -6.14
CA PRO A 65 7.67 -0.20 -6.01
C PRO A 65 7.99 -1.66 -6.33
N GLN A 66 8.79 -1.91 -7.36
CA GLN A 66 9.27 -3.26 -7.70
C GLN A 66 10.59 -3.57 -6.95
N THR A 67 10.71 -3.00 -5.75
CA THR A 67 11.74 -3.31 -4.76
C THR A 67 11.13 -4.19 -3.68
N TYR A 68 11.94 -4.83 -2.83
CA TYR A 68 11.40 -5.41 -1.60
C TYR A 68 10.87 -4.32 -0.65
N MET A 69 9.96 -4.69 0.25
CA MET A 69 9.25 -3.77 1.15
C MET A 69 10.20 -2.83 1.91
N ASN A 70 11.29 -3.37 2.46
CA ASN A 70 12.28 -2.58 3.21
C ASN A 70 13.07 -1.57 2.36
N ARG A 71 12.84 -1.53 1.05
CA ARG A 71 13.48 -0.65 0.07
C ARG A 71 12.46 0.21 -0.70
N SER A 72 11.18 0.17 -0.33
CA SER A 72 10.11 0.94 -1.01
C SER A 72 10.37 2.45 -1.01
N GLY A 73 11.03 2.98 0.02
CA GLY A 73 11.40 4.40 0.09
C GLY A 73 12.27 4.87 -1.06
N ASP A 74 13.24 4.06 -1.49
CA ASP A 74 14.12 4.39 -2.62
C ASP A 74 13.35 4.60 -3.92
N ALA A 75 12.39 3.70 -4.18
CA ALA A 75 11.57 3.71 -5.38
C ALA A 75 10.61 4.92 -5.37
N VAL A 76 9.89 5.11 -4.28
CA VAL A 76 8.93 6.24 -4.16
C VAL A 76 9.67 7.58 -4.19
N LYS A 77 10.83 7.70 -3.55
CA LYS A 77 11.67 8.90 -3.63
C LYS A 77 12.10 9.18 -5.08
N ALA A 78 12.58 8.16 -5.80
CA ALA A 78 12.99 8.32 -7.19
C ALA A 78 11.83 8.84 -8.07
N VAL A 79 10.61 8.34 -7.85
CA VAL A 79 9.41 8.81 -8.55
C VAL A 79 9.08 10.26 -8.18
N LEU A 80 9.06 10.61 -6.90
CA LEU A 80 8.81 11.99 -6.44
C LEU A 80 9.80 12.98 -7.05
N ASP A 81 11.10 12.65 -7.03
CA ASP A 81 12.17 13.48 -7.59
C ASP A 81 11.99 13.66 -9.11
N TYR A 82 11.70 12.57 -9.83
CA TYR A 82 11.53 12.60 -11.29
C TYR A 82 10.34 13.46 -11.72
N TYR A 83 9.19 13.31 -11.04
CA TYR A 83 7.98 14.07 -11.33
C TYR A 83 7.92 15.43 -10.62
N LYS A 84 8.95 15.80 -9.85
CA LYS A 84 9.02 17.04 -9.05
C LYS A 84 7.78 17.26 -8.20
N SER A 85 7.23 16.17 -7.66
CA SER A 85 5.96 16.19 -6.95
C SER A 85 6.17 16.42 -5.45
N PRO A 86 5.35 17.29 -4.81
CA PRO A 86 5.49 17.55 -3.39
C PRO A 86 5.05 16.33 -2.56
N ILE A 87 5.71 16.10 -1.42
CA ILE A 87 5.37 14.98 -0.51
C ILE A 87 3.91 15.06 -0.02
N GLY A 88 3.34 16.26 0.12
CA GLY A 88 1.93 16.44 0.49
C GLY A 88 0.91 15.93 -0.53
N ASP A 89 1.35 15.61 -1.75
CA ASP A 89 0.52 14.97 -2.78
C ASP A 89 0.64 13.44 -2.80
N LEU A 90 1.50 12.86 -1.95
CA LEU A 90 1.70 11.42 -1.82
C LEU A 90 0.64 10.80 -0.88
N LEU A 91 -0.01 9.76 -1.38
CA LEU A 91 -0.83 8.82 -0.63
C LEU A 91 -0.11 7.46 -0.64
N VAL A 92 0.07 6.84 0.51
CA VAL A 92 0.73 5.54 0.65
C VAL A 92 -0.24 4.52 1.21
N LEU A 93 -0.47 3.44 0.46
CA LEU A 93 -1.39 2.35 0.79
C LEU A 93 -0.58 1.16 1.30
N TYR A 94 -0.89 0.64 2.48
CA TYR A 94 -0.13 -0.47 3.07
C TYR A 94 -0.89 -1.18 4.19
N ASP A 95 -0.43 -2.38 4.56
CA ASP A 95 -0.99 -3.18 5.64
C ASP A 95 -0.56 -2.72 7.04
N ASP A 96 -1.43 -2.89 8.01
CA ASP A 96 -1.19 -2.46 9.37
C ASP A 96 -1.65 -3.50 10.39
N LEU A 97 -0.72 -3.94 11.24
CA LEU A 97 -0.97 -4.91 12.30
C LEU A 97 -1.53 -4.28 13.58
N ASP A 98 -1.53 -2.95 13.70
CA ASP A 98 -2.19 -2.24 14.81
C ASP A 98 -3.70 -2.11 14.58
N ILE A 99 -4.17 -2.40 13.36
CA ILE A 99 -5.57 -2.26 12.94
C ILE A 99 -6.15 -3.65 12.63
N ARG A 100 -7.35 -3.91 13.15
CA ARG A 100 -8.04 -5.18 12.92
C ARG A 100 -8.50 -5.31 11.47
N LEU A 101 -8.48 -6.54 10.96
CA LEU A 101 -9.10 -6.84 9.67
C LEU A 101 -10.58 -6.41 9.68
N GLY A 102 -10.99 -5.71 8.62
CA GLY A 102 -12.32 -5.10 8.49
C GLY A 102 -12.33 -3.58 8.75
N ASP A 103 -11.27 -3.06 9.36
CA ASP A 103 -11.08 -1.63 9.63
C ASP A 103 -9.93 -1.04 8.81
N PHE A 104 -9.92 0.29 8.71
CA PHE A 104 -8.84 1.05 8.08
C PHE A 104 -8.71 2.43 8.72
N LYS A 105 -7.61 3.12 8.44
CA LYS A 105 -7.41 4.50 8.87
C LYS A 105 -6.75 5.33 7.77
N ILE A 106 -7.27 6.52 7.52
CA ILE A 106 -6.65 7.51 6.64
C ILE A 106 -6.20 8.69 7.49
N GLN A 107 -4.91 9.04 7.45
CA GLN A 107 -4.37 10.13 8.24
C GLN A 107 -3.09 10.70 7.63
N VAL A 108 -2.80 11.98 7.89
CA VAL A 108 -1.52 12.60 7.51
C VAL A 108 -0.53 12.48 8.66
N GLY A 109 0.76 12.27 8.35
CA GLY A 109 1.83 12.37 9.34
C GLY A 109 2.19 11.02 9.96
N THR A 110 1.57 10.63 11.06
CA THR A 110 2.05 9.48 11.85
C THR A 110 1.66 8.15 11.20
N GLY A 111 2.63 7.30 10.84
CA GLY A 111 2.43 5.90 10.45
C GLY A 111 2.70 4.90 11.60
N PRO A 112 2.60 3.58 11.34
CA PRO A 112 3.06 2.55 12.28
C PRO A 112 4.59 2.55 12.40
N GLN A 113 5.11 2.22 13.58
CA GLN A 113 6.55 2.30 13.87
C GLN A 113 7.36 1.09 13.41
N LEU A 114 6.70 -0.05 13.14
CA LEU A 114 7.37 -1.33 12.84
C LEU A 114 7.21 -1.78 11.39
N HIS A 115 6.46 -1.04 10.55
CA HIS A 115 6.23 -1.44 9.17
C HIS A 115 7.44 -1.08 8.29
N ASN A 116 8.17 -2.08 7.79
CA ASN A 116 9.43 -1.91 7.06
C ASN A 116 9.34 -0.96 5.85
N GLY A 117 8.21 -0.97 5.12
CA GLY A 117 8.01 -0.07 3.99
C GLY A 117 7.78 1.39 4.40
N VAL A 118 7.14 1.60 5.56
CA VAL A 118 6.92 2.96 6.10
C VAL A 118 8.23 3.49 6.65
N ILE A 119 8.97 2.67 7.41
CA ILE A 119 10.32 3.01 7.88
C ILE A 119 11.22 3.41 6.69
N SER A 120 11.22 2.61 5.63
CA SER A 120 11.98 2.88 4.39
C SER A 120 11.59 4.22 3.76
N LEU A 121 10.29 4.52 3.66
CA LEU A 121 9.78 5.80 3.16
C LEU A 121 10.23 6.98 4.03
N GLU A 122 10.02 6.91 5.34
CA GLU A 122 10.38 7.99 6.26
C GLU A 122 11.88 8.31 6.19
N GLN A 123 12.73 7.29 6.09
CA GLN A 123 14.17 7.44 5.94
C GLN A 123 14.56 8.07 4.60
N ALA A 124 13.99 7.59 3.49
CA ALA A 124 14.33 8.08 2.15
C ALA A 124 13.79 9.50 1.88
N LEU A 125 12.61 9.82 2.41
CA LEU A 125 11.94 11.10 2.22
C LEU A 125 12.35 12.16 3.25
N GLY A 126 12.95 11.75 4.38
CA GLY A 126 13.28 12.65 5.49
C GLY A 126 12.06 13.33 6.12
N SER A 127 10.87 12.75 5.93
CA SER A 127 9.59 13.34 6.32
C SER A 127 8.54 12.27 6.52
N ARG A 128 7.59 12.57 7.41
CA ARG A 128 6.39 11.76 7.66
C ARG A 128 5.12 12.41 7.09
N ASN A 129 5.23 13.61 6.52
CA ASN A 129 4.09 14.46 6.16
C ASN A 129 3.46 14.08 4.81
N PHE A 130 3.14 12.80 4.65
CA PHE A 130 2.33 12.27 3.55
C PHE A 130 1.05 11.64 4.10
N THR A 131 0.11 11.32 3.22
CA THR A 131 -1.15 10.67 3.61
C THR A 131 -0.93 9.17 3.70
N HIS A 132 -1.23 8.59 4.86
CA HIS A 132 -1.22 7.17 5.11
C HIS A 132 -2.63 6.60 4.93
N VAL A 133 -2.76 5.56 4.12
CA VAL A 133 -3.95 4.71 4.01
C VAL A 133 -3.58 3.35 4.61
N ARG A 134 -3.94 3.19 5.88
CA ARG A 134 -3.58 2.05 6.73
C ARG A 134 -4.68 1.00 6.64
N ILE A 135 -4.38 -0.14 6.04
CA ILE A 135 -5.33 -1.25 5.85
C ILE A 135 -5.16 -2.21 7.02
N GLY A 136 -6.20 -2.42 7.82
CA GLY A 136 -6.14 -3.39 8.90
C GLY A 136 -6.02 -4.81 8.38
N VAL A 137 -4.98 -5.52 8.81
CA VAL A 137 -4.75 -6.93 8.42
C VAL A 137 -4.61 -7.85 9.64
N ASP A 138 -4.65 -7.31 10.86
CA ASP A 138 -4.56 -8.16 12.05
C ASP A 138 -5.85 -8.94 12.27
N ASN A 139 -5.78 -10.25 12.01
CA ASN A 139 -6.82 -11.21 12.33
C ASN A 139 -6.30 -12.33 13.25
N ARG A 140 -5.16 -12.09 13.91
CA ARG A 140 -4.60 -13.05 14.87
C ARG A 140 -5.51 -13.15 16.10
N VAL A 141 -5.60 -14.37 16.63
CA VAL A 141 -6.38 -14.68 17.84
C VAL A 141 -5.85 -13.85 19.01
N LYS A 142 -6.76 -13.14 19.70
CA LYS A 142 -6.42 -12.48 20.98
C LYS A 142 -6.23 -13.57 22.04
N ASN A 143 -5.06 -13.58 22.69
CA ASN A 143 -4.65 -14.59 23.68
C ASN A 143 -4.58 -16.01 23.10
N PRO A 144 -3.63 -16.27 22.18
CA PRO A 144 -3.43 -17.62 21.68
C PRO A 144 -2.95 -18.55 22.82
N PRO A 145 -3.15 -19.88 22.69
CA PRO A 145 -2.53 -20.86 23.58
C PRO A 145 -1.01 -20.68 23.63
N VAL A 146 -0.36 -21.20 24.69
CA VAL A 146 1.10 -21.15 24.83
C VAL A 146 1.77 -21.71 23.58
N GLY A 147 2.64 -20.91 22.95
CA GLY A 147 3.34 -21.25 21.70
C GLY A 147 2.53 -21.02 20.41
N GLY A 148 1.28 -20.58 20.50
CA GLY A 148 0.42 -20.29 19.34
C GLY A 148 0.49 -18.85 18.83
N GLN A 149 1.32 -18.00 19.45
CA GLN A 149 1.49 -16.61 19.00
C GLN A 149 2.42 -16.58 17.79
N ILE A 150 1.88 -16.14 16.65
CA ILE A 150 2.65 -15.85 15.45
C ILE A 150 3.22 -14.43 15.52
N ASP A 151 4.51 -14.28 15.23
CA ASP A 151 5.16 -12.98 15.13
C ASP A 151 4.63 -12.19 13.93
N GLY A 152 4.77 -10.86 14.00
CA GLY A 152 4.22 -9.97 12.97
C GLY A 152 4.84 -10.16 11.59
N GLU A 153 6.16 -10.36 11.53
CA GLU A 153 6.91 -10.49 10.27
C GLU A 153 6.51 -11.75 9.53
N THR A 154 6.41 -12.88 10.23
CA THR A 154 5.90 -14.14 9.66
C THR A 154 4.44 -13.98 9.24
N TYR A 155 3.61 -13.34 10.07
CA TYR A 155 2.18 -13.22 9.78
C TYR A 155 1.90 -12.40 8.52
N VAL A 156 2.58 -11.25 8.32
CA VAL A 156 2.34 -10.41 7.14
C VAL A 156 2.76 -11.11 5.83
N LEU A 157 3.69 -12.05 5.90
CA LEU A 157 4.13 -12.84 4.74
C LEU A 157 3.21 -14.01 4.41
N GLN A 158 2.21 -14.32 5.24
CA GLN A 158 1.20 -15.33 4.93
C GLN A 158 0.09 -14.77 4.04
N ASP A 159 -0.48 -15.64 3.20
CA ASP A 159 -1.63 -15.33 2.36
C ASP A 159 -2.89 -15.04 3.18
N PHE A 160 -3.73 -14.13 2.68
CA PHE A 160 -5.11 -14.03 3.14
C PHE A 160 -5.86 -15.34 2.85
N THR A 161 -6.63 -15.81 3.83
CA THR A 161 -7.64 -16.84 3.59
C THR A 161 -8.75 -16.31 2.69
N SER A 162 -9.53 -17.19 2.07
CA SER A 162 -10.65 -16.78 1.20
C SER A 162 -11.64 -15.84 1.92
N LYS A 163 -11.92 -16.11 3.20
CA LYS A 163 -12.82 -15.29 4.01
C LYS A 163 -12.24 -13.90 4.32
N GLU A 164 -10.94 -13.82 4.60
CA GLU A 164 -10.28 -12.53 4.84
C GLU A 164 -10.21 -11.71 3.55
N LYS A 165 -9.99 -12.36 2.41
CA LYS A 165 -10.00 -11.71 1.10
C LYS A 165 -11.39 -11.18 0.75
N GLU A 166 -12.46 -11.93 1.04
CA GLU A 166 -13.84 -11.47 0.89
C GLU A 166 -14.12 -10.22 1.76
N GLU A 167 -13.65 -10.21 3.01
CA GLU A 167 -13.78 -9.05 3.90
C GLU A 167 -13.05 -7.82 3.32
N LEU A 168 -11.83 -8.00 2.80
CA LEU A 168 -11.08 -6.90 2.17
C LEU A 168 -11.77 -6.36 0.92
N MET A 169 -12.02 -7.23 -0.07
CA MET A 169 -12.54 -6.81 -1.37
C MET A 169 -14.00 -6.39 -1.31
N GLY A 170 -14.80 -7.03 -0.46
CA GLY A 170 -16.23 -6.79 -0.36
C GLY A 170 -16.62 -5.64 0.57
N LYS A 171 -15.75 -5.23 1.50
CA LYS A 171 -16.09 -4.20 2.50
C LYS A 171 -15.00 -3.14 2.70
N VAL A 172 -13.74 -3.55 2.95
CA VAL A 172 -12.69 -2.60 3.32
C VAL A 172 -12.29 -1.73 2.13
N PHE A 173 -11.93 -2.33 1.00
CA PHE A 173 -11.49 -1.63 -0.20
C PHE A 173 -12.56 -0.69 -0.78
N PRO A 174 -13.85 -1.09 -0.91
CA PRO A 174 -14.91 -0.16 -1.31
C PRO A 174 -14.99 1.09 -0.42
N ARG A 175 -14.97 0.92 0.92
CA ARG A 175 -15.04 2.04 1.86
C ARG A 175 -13.83 2.97 1.78
N ILE A 176 -12.64 2.42 1.53
CA ILE A 176 -11.44 3.22 1.29
C ILE A 176 -11.58 4.00 -0.02
N PHE A 177 -11.99 3.35 -1.11
CA PHE A 177 -12.18 3.99 -2.41
C PHE A 177 -13.17 5.16 -2.34
N GLU A 178 -14.33 4.97 -1.71
CA GLU A 178 -15.32 6.03 -1.45
C GLU A 178 -14.73 7.19 -0.66
N SER A 179 -13.87 6.90 0.32
CA SER A 179 -13.21 7.93 1.16
C SER A 179 -12.17 8.75 0.41
N LEU A 180 -11.58 8.23 -0.67
CA LEU A 180 -10.49 8.89 -1.42
C LEU A 180 -10.99 9.84 -2.52
N SER A 181 -12.27 9.83 -2.87
CA SER A 181 -12.91 10.79 -3.80
C SER A 181 -12.13 10.99 -5.12
N PHE A 182 -11.85 9.87 -5.80
CA PHE A 182 -11.16 9.81 -7.09
C PHE A 182 -11.86 10.63 -8.18
#